data_AF-A0A3M0FRG1-F1
#
_entry.id   AF-A0A3M0FRG1-F1
#
_cell.length_a   1.000
_cell.length_b   1.000
_cell.length_c   1.000
_cell.angle_alpha   90.00
_cell.angle_beta   90.00
_cell.angle_gamma   90.00
#
_symmetry.space_group_name_H-M   'P 1'
#
loop_
_entity.id
_entity.type
_entity.pdbx_description
1 polymer ?
#
loop_
_entity_poly.entity_id
_entity_poly.type
_entity_poly.pdbx_seq_one_letter_code
_entity_poly.pdbx_strand_id
1 'polypeptide(L)' 'MKRTRLSVCRRKARFVSEADALVVAKAGRVPLRAYRCDRCLQFHLTSRTKGKRVYGTPT' A
#
# COMPACT_ATOMS: atom_id res chain seq x y z
N MET A 1 -12.94 -5.32 13.12
CA MET A 1 -12.04 -4.79 12.06
C MET A 1 -10.70 -5.52 12.13
N LYS A 2 -10.28 -6.26 11.08
CA LYS A 2 -9.04 -7.08 11.15
C LYS A 2 -7.80 -6.20 11.02
N ARG A 3 -7.13 -5.90 12.13
CA ARG A 3 -5.88 -5.14 12.19
C ARG A 3 -4.76 -5.87 11.42
N THR A 4 -3.89 -5.14 10.72
CA THR A 4 -2.73 -5.73 10.00
C THR A 4 -1.88 -6.58 10.95
N ARG A 5 -1.64 -7.87 10.64
CA ARG A 5 -0.79 -8.78 11.45
C ARG A 5 0.63 -8.21 11.63
N LEU A 6 1.25 -8.40 12.80
CA LEU A 6 2.57 -7.84 13.13
C LEU A 6 3.65 -8.35 12.16
N SER A 7 3.62 -9.64 11.84
CA SER A 7 4.53 -10.26 10.88
C SER A 7 4.44 -9.61 9.49
N VAL A 8 3.24 -9.23 9.05
CA VAL A 8 3.04 -8.52 7.77
C VAL A 8 3.59 -7.09 7.86
N CYS A 9 3.28 -6.36 8.93
CA CYS A 9 3.77 -4.99 9.14
C CYS A 9 5.30 -4.91 9.21
N ARG A 10 5.96 -5.93 9.77
CA ARG A 10 7.44 -6.00 9.82
C ARG A 10 8.08 -6.30 8.47
N ARG A 11 7.40 -7.02 7.58
CA ARG A 11 7.91 -7.37 6.25
C ARG A 11 7.69 -6.28 5.18
N LYS A 12 6.77 -5.34 5.43
CA LYS A 12 6.42 -4.28 4.48
C LYS A 12 7.33 -3.07 4.63
N ALA A 13 7.75 -2.48 3.51
CA ALA A 13 8.39 -1.16 3.48
C ALA A 13 7.48 -0.11 4.14
N ARG A 14 8.08 0.83 4.89
CA ARG A 14 7.39 1.85 5.69
C ARG A 14 7.72 3.23 5.16
N PHE A 15 6.69 4.03 4.92
CA PHE A 15 6.82 5.42 4.47
C PHE A 15 6.11 6.34 5.45
N VAL A 16 6.73 7.48 5.74
CA VAL A 16 6.18 8.49 6.65
C VAL A 16 5.03 9.25 5.99
N SER A 17 5.15 9.52 4.68
CA SER A 17 4.10 10.19 3.90
C SER A 17 3.47 9.25 2.86
N GLU A 18 2.21 9.56 2.50
CA GLU A 18 1.55 8.89 1.39
C GLU A 18 2.23 9.21 0.05
N ALA A 19 2.73 10.44 -0.09
CA ALA A 19 3.42 10.90 -1.29
C ALA A 19 4.67 10.05 -1.58
N ASP A 20 5.52 9.82 -0.57
CA ASP A 20 6.72 8.98 -0.72
C ASP A 20 6.36 7.55 -1.13
N ALA A 21 5.31 6.99 -0.52
CA ALA A 21 4.82 5.67 -0.88
C ALA A 21 4.35 5.64 -2.34
N LEU A 22 3.64 6.67 -2.81
CA LEU A 22 3.15 6.76 -4.19
C LEU A 22 4.28 6.95 -5.21
N VAL A 23 5.35 7.66 -4.88
CA VAL A 23 6.55 7.75 -5.74
C VAL A 23 7.13 6.36 -5.97
N VAL A 24 7.31 5.58 -4.90
CA VAL A 24 7.82 4.20 -5.01
C VAL A 24 6.82 3.28 -5.73
N ALA A 25 5.52 3.47 -5.51
CA ALA A 25 4.49 2.70 -6.20
C ALA A 25 4.53 2.91 -7.71
N LYS A 26 4.74 4.15 -8.17
CA LYS A 26 4.85 4.52 -9.60
C LYS A 26 6.12 3.97 -10.25
N ALA A 27 7.22 3.88 -9.50
CA ALA A 27 8.48 3.30 -9.99
C ALA A 27 8.45 1.75 -10.08
N GLY A 28 7.45 1.10 -9.47
CA GLY A 28 7.33 -0.35 -9.45
C GLY A 28 6.88 -0.94 -10.79
N ARG A 29 7.36 -2.16 -11.09
CA ARG A 29 6.95 -2.93 -12.29
C ARG A 29 5.53 -3.49 -12.21
N VAL A 30 4.92 -3.45 -11.02
CA VAL A 30 3.57 -3.94 -10.76
C VAL A 30 2.74 -2.82 -10.16
N PRO A 31 1.43 -2.74 -10.45
CA PRO A 31 0.56 -1.75 -9.83
C PRO A 31 0.53 -1.92 -8.31
N LEU A 32 1.02 -0.90 -7.59
CA LEU A 32 0.99 -0.84 -6.13
C LEU A 32 0.08 0.30 -5.67
N ARG A 33 -0.54 0.10 -4.50
CA ARG A 33 -1.41 1.08 -3.85
C ARG A 33 -0.88 1.38 -2.45
N ALA A 34 -0.82 2.65 -2.10
CA ALA A 34 -0.57 3.09 -0.74
C ALA A 34 -1.80 2.81 0.15
N TYR A 35 -1.57 2.42 1.40
CA TYR A 35 -2.59 2.39 2.44
C TYR A 35 -1.97 2.71 3.80
N ARG A 36 -2.72 3.41 4.65
CA ARG A 36 -2.32 3.67 6.03
C ARG A 36 -2.50 2.41 6.88
N CYS A 37 -1.47 2.03 7.61
CA CYS A 37 -1.50 0.84 8.43
C CYS A 37 -2.18 1.08 9.79
N ASP A 38 -3.23 0.33 10.09
CA ASP A 38 -3.93 0.39 11.40
C ASP A 38 -3.07 -0.03 12.62
N ARG A 39 -1.83 -0.50 12.38
CA ARG A 39 -0.90 -0.94 13.44
C ARG A 39 0.22 0.06 13.70
N CYS A 40 1.03 0.40 12.69
CA CYS A 40 2.16 1.32 12.86
C CYS A 40 1.85 2.76 12.44
N LEU A 41 0.66 3.03 11.89
CA LEU A 41 0.20 4.33 11.40
C LEU A 41 1.01 4.92 10.23
N GLN A 42 2.05 4.22 9.77
CA GLN A 42 2.84 4.51 8.57
C GLN A 42 2.12 4.02 7.30
N PHE A 43 2.60 4.46 6.14
CA PHE A 43 2.11 4.02 4.84
C PHE A 43 2.84 2.78 4.35
N HIS A 44 2.08 1.84 3.80
CA HIS A 44 2.56 0.59 3.20
C HIS A 44 2.01 0.42 1.79
N LEU A 45 2.70 -0.40 0.98
CA LEU A 45 2.27 -0.75 -0.37
C LEU A 45 1.59 -2.11 -0.45
N THR A 46 0.57 -2.20 -1.30
CA THR A 46 -0.14 -3.45 -1.59
C THR A 46 -0.48 -3.57 -3.07
N SER A 47 -0.25 -4.75 -3.65
CA SER A 47 -0.73 -5.12 -4.99
C SER A 47 -2.16 -5.65 -4.98
N ARG A 48 -2.77 -5.82 -3.79
CA ARG A 48 -4.13 -6.36 -3.68
C ARG A 48 -5.14 -5.45 -4.39
N THR A 49 -5.80 -6.01 -5.39
CA THR A 49 -6.89 -5.37 -6.16
C THR A 49 -8.27 -5.73 -5.63
N LYS A 50 -8.43 -6.93 -5.05
CA LYS A 50 -9.71 -7.41 -4.50
C LYS A 50 -10.24 -6.47 -3.39
N GLY A 51 -11.42 -5.90 -3.62
CA GLY A 51 -12.08 -4.97 -2.69
C GLY A 51 -11.55 -3.54 -2.72
N LYS A 52 -10.69 -3.17 -3.69
CA LYS A 52 -10.28 -1.78 -3.95
C LYS A 52 -10.99 -1.30 -5.20
N ARG A 53 -11.54 -0.08 -5.18
CA ARG A 53 -12.04 0.57 -6.41
C ARG A 53 -10.85 0.78 -7.34
N VAL A 54 -10.80 -0.05 -8.38
CA VAL A 54 -9.87 0.11 -9.49
C VAL A 54 -10.58 1.00 -10.47
N TYR A 55 -10.33 2.31 -10.41
CA TYR A 55 -10.62 3.17 -11.55
C TYR A 55 -9.55 2.82 -12.58
N GLY A 56 -9.81 1.77 -13.37
CA GLY A 56 -8.98 1.45 -14.49
C GLY A 56 -9.09 2.59 -15.48
N THR A 57 -7.96 3.16 -15.90
CA THR A 57 -7.89 3.74 -17.24
C THR A 57 -7.92 2.53 -18.17
N PRO A 58 -8.97 2.31 -18.98
CA PRO A 58 -8.83 1.41 -20.10
C PRO A 58 -7.85 2.07 -21.06
N THR A 59 -6.81 1.34 -21.43
CA THR A 59 -6.04 1.61 -22.65
C THR A 59 -6.96 1.40 -23.86
#